data_AF-A0A429MN02-F1
#
_entry.id   AF-A0A429MN02-F1
#
_cell.length_a   1.000
_cell.length_b   1.000
_cell.length_c   1.000
_cell.angle_alpha   90.00
_cell.angle_beta   90.00
_cell.angle_gamma   90.00
#
_symmetry.space_group_name_H-M   'P 1'
#
loop_
_entity.id
_entity.type
_entity.pdbx_description
1 polymer ?
#
loop_
_entity_poly.entity_id
_entity_poly.type
_entity_poly.pdbx_seq_one_letter_code
_entity_poly.pdbx_strand_id
1 'polypeptide(L)'
;ISRQTTLPIRAIQRDTDKLTRTMDVVFYVEERRVWLPAEAPWLLNYIEEIEGLTADMSHDHDDQWDPTIDAINDSLAKKPTVFDD
;
A
#
# COMPACT_ATOMS: atom_id res chain seq x y z
N ILE A 1 -5.30 -21.77 18.07
CA ILE A 1 -6.38 -20.97 18.69
C ILE A 1 -6.70 -19.84 17.72
N SER A 2 -7.81 -19.92 16.98
CA SER A 2 -8.27 -18.83 16.13
C SER A 2 -9.00 -17.82 17.03
N ARG A 3 -8.46 -16.59 17.14
CA ARG A 3 -9.18 -15.50 17.81
C ARG A 3 -10.27 -15.07 16.85
N GLN A 4 -11.53 -15.38 17.17
CA GLN A 4 -12.67 -14.81 16.47
C GLN A 4 -12.68 -13.30 16.72
N THR A 5 -12.16 -12.55 15.77
CA THR A 5 -12.26 -11.10 15.72
C THR A 5 -13.47 -10.75 14.86
N THR A 6 -14.26 -9.76 15.27
CA THR A 6 -15.44 -9.28 14.52
C THR A 6 -15.07 -8.67 13.17
N LEU A 7 -13.79 -8.37 12.96
CA LEU A 7 -13.26 -7.81 11.71
C LEU A 7 -12.91 -8.95 10.74
N PRO A 8 -13.32 -8.84 9.46
CA PRO A 8 -12.90 -9.78 8.43
C PRO A 8 -11.38 -9.66 8.24
N ILE A 9 -10.66 -10.75 8.50
CA ILE A 9 -9.22 -10.83 8.23
C ILE A 9 -9.04 -11.47 6.86
N ARG A 10 -8.48 -10.72 5.91
CA ARG A 10 -8.13 -11.24 4.58
C ARG A 10 -6.61 -11.24 4.42
N ALA A 11 -6.04 -12.40 4.10
CA ALA A 11 -4.63 -12.48 3.75
C ALA A 11 -4.39 -11.81 2.40
N ILE A 12 -3.35 -10.98 2.30
CA ILE A 12 -2.92 -10.36 1.05
C ILE A 12 -1.72 -11.16 0.54
N GLN A 13 -1.89 -11.87 -0.57
CA GLN A 13 -0.81 -12.61 -1.22
C GLN A 13 -0.02 -11.66 -2.10
N ARG A 14 1.31 -11.63 -1.92
CA ARG A 14 2.25 -10.81 -2.69
C ARG A 14 3.13 -11.76 -3.49
N ASP A 15 2.90 -11.86 -4.79
CA ASP A 15 3.62 -12.79 -5.69
C ASP A 15 4.63 -12.07 -6.61
N THR A 16 4.64 -10.74 -6.58
CA THR A 16 5.47 -9.90 -7.46
C THR A 16 6.39 -9.03 -6.62
N ASP A 17 7.56 -8.71 -7.17
CA ASP A 17 8.55 -7.87 -6.50
C ASP A 17 7.99 -6.48 -6.17
N LYS A 18 8.54 -5.88 -5.12
CA LYS A 18 8.02 -4.64 -4.54
C LYS A 18 8.22 -3.42 -5.47
N LEU A 19 9.18 -3.45 -6.40
CA LEU A 19 9.41 -2.36 -7.34
C LEU A 19 8.32 -2.39 -8.40
N THR A 20 8.05 -3.56 -8.98
CA THR A 20 6.95 -3.76 -9.92
C THR A 20 5.61 -3.37 -9.29
N ARG A 21 5.35 -3.79 -8.05
CA ARG A 21 4.13 -3.41 -7.31
C ARG A 21 4.03 -1.90 -7.05
N THR A 22 5.16 -1.22 -6.85
CA THR A 22 5.19 0.25 -6.72
C THR A 22 4.86 0.91 -8.05
N MET A 23 5.44 0.43 -9.15
CA MET A 23 5.17 0.96 -10.49
C MET A 23 3.70 0.84 -10.88
N ASP A 24 3.02 -0.23 -10.47
CA ASP A 24 1.58 -0.40 -10.71
C ASP A 24 0.72 0.66 -9.99
N VAL A 25 1.16 1.16 -8.83
CA VAL A 25 0.38 2.13 -8.03
C VAL A 25 0.76 3.59 -8.24
N VAL A 26 1.99 3.86 -8.73
CA VAL A 26 2.50 5.22 -8.98
C VAL A 26 1.54 6.04 -9.84
N PHE A 27 0.94 5.43 -10.87
CA PHE A 27 -0.03 6.11 -11.73
C PHE A 27 -1.25 6.67 -10.97
N TYR A 28 -1.74 5.98 -9.93
CA TYR A 28 -2.87 6.48 -9.13
C TYR A 28 -2.49 7.69 -8.26
N VAL A 29 -1.23 7.74 -7.82
CA VAL A 29 -0.68 8.88 -7.08
C VAL A 29 -0.55 10.09 -8.00
N GLU A 30 0.00 9.91 -9.21
CA GLU A 30 0.11 10.97 -10.22
C GLU A 30 -1.26 11.50 -10.69
N GLU A 31 -2.25 10.62 -10.81
CA GLU A 31 -3.64 10.97 -11.11
C GLU A 31 -4.39 11.67 -9.95
N ARG A 32 -3.70 11.97 -8.84
CA ARG A 32 -4.26 12.61 -7.63
C ARG A 32 -5.42 11.81 -7.01
N ARG A 33 -5.37 10.48 -7.12
CA ARG A 33 -6.36 9.59 -6.48
C ARG A 33 -5.96 9.18 -5.07
N VAL A 34 -4.73 9.49 -4.65
CA VAL A 34 -4.19 9.25 -3.32
C VAL A 34 -3.94 10.58 -2.62
N TRP A 35 -4.43 10.72 -1.39
CA TRP A 35 -4.36 11.95 -0.62
C TRP A 35 -3.74 11.66 0.74
N LEU A 36 -2.75 12.45 1.11
CA LEU A 36 -2.15 12.41 2.44
C LEU A 36 -2.68 13.58 3.28
N PRO A 37 -2.77 13.42 4.61
CA PRO A 37 -3.15 14.52 5.49
C PRO A 37 -2.15 15.67 5.35
N ALA A 38 -2.62 16.92 5.35
CA ALA A 38 -1.77 18.09 5.19
C ALA A 38 -0.76 18.27 6.35
N GLU A 39 -1.14 17.84 7.55
CA GLU A 39 -0.29 17.88 8.73
C GLU A 39 -0.47 16.58 9.51
N ALA A 40 0.57 15.75 9.55
CA ALA A 40 0.63 14.61 10.45
C ALA A 40 2.06 14.44 10.98
N PRO A 41 2.25 14.06 12.26
CA PRO A 41 3.58 13.88 12.85
C PRO A 41 4.44 12.83 12.14
N TRP A 42 3.81 11.87 11.46
CA TRP A 42 4.45 10.78 10.73
C TRP A 42 4.63 11.07 9.23
N LEU A 43 4.09 12.18 8.72
CA LEU A 43 4.07 12.47 7.28
C LEU A 43 5.47 12.64 6.70
N LEU A 44 6.35 13.32 7.42
CA LEU A 44 7.73 13.54 6.97
C LEU A 44 8.47 12.20 6.85
N ASN A 45 8.41 11.37 7.90
CA ASN A 45 9.02 10.04 7.89
C ASN A 45 8.46 9.15 6.76
N TYR A 46 7.15 9.26 6.50
CA TYR A 46 6.48 8.53 5.42
C TYR A 46 6.96 8.98 4.03
N ILE A 47 7.14 10.29 3.80
CA ILE A 47 7.67 10.81 2.54
C ILE A 47 9.13 10.40 2.37
N GLU A 48 9.96 10.54 3.41
CA GLU A 48 11.37 10.13 3.38
C GLU A 48 11.53 8.64 3.08
N GLU A 49 10.66 7.79 3.63
CA GLU A 49 10.62 6.35 3.33
C GLU A 49 10.31 6.08 1.85
N ILE A 50 9.34 6.79 1.25
CA ILE A 50 8.97 6.65 -0.16
C ILE A 50 10.03 7.22 -1.10
N GLU A 51 10.63 8.36 -0.75
CA GLU A 51 11.72 8.97 -1.53
C GLU A 51 13.01 8.14 -1.49
N GLY A 52 13.23 7.41 -0.38
CA GLY A 52 14.33 6.47 -0.22
C GLY A 52 14.16 5.15 -1.00
N LEU A 53 13.02 4.95 -1.67
CA LEU A 53 12.72 3.71 -2.37
C LEU A 53 13.62 3.56 -3.61
N THR A 54 14.74 2.85 -3.45
CA THR A 54 15.69 2.56 -4.51
C THR A 54 15.41 1.20 -5.16
N ALA A 55 15.70 1.09 -6.45
CA ALA A 55 15.56 -0.17 -7.19
C ALA A 55 16.49 -1.29 -6.69
N ASP A 56 17.43 -0.98 -5.79
CA ASP A 56 18.35 -1.96 -5.20
C ASP A 56 17.74 -2.72 -4.00
N MET A 57 16.53 -2.36 -3.54
CA MET A 57 15.82 -3.03 -2.43
C MET A 57 16.69 -3.24 -1.18
N SER A 58 17.67 -2.35 -0.95
CA SER A 58 18.61 -2.48 0.15
C SER A 58 18.10 -1.89 1.47
N HIS A 59 16.93 -1.25 1.45
CA HIS A 59 16.36 -0.57 2.61
C HIS A 59 15.51 -1.51 3.49
N ASP A 60 15.96 -1.69 4.74
CA ASP A 60 15.32 -2.51 5.78
C ASP A 60 14.02 -1.90 6.34
N HIS A 61 13.64 -0.68 5.92
CA HIS A 61 12.61 0.15 6.58
C HIS A 61 11.47 0.53 5.64
N ASP A 62 10.90 -0.43 4.93
CA ASP A 62 9.84 -0.17 3.94
C ASP A 62 8.44 -0.67 4.39
N ASP A 63 8.17 -0.63 5.69
CA ASP A 63 7.00 -1.24 6.33
C ASP A 63 5.71 -0.43 6.13
N GLN A 64 5.79 0.87 5.82
CA GLN A 64 4.62 1.75 5.64
C GLN A 64 4.16 1.81 4.19
N TRP A 65 5.07 1.70 3.22
CA TRP A 65 4.70 1.76 1.81
C TRP A 65 3.94 0.51 1.33
N ASP A 66 4.33 -0.68 1.81
CA ASP A 66 3.69 -1.96 1.48
C ASP A 66 2.16 -1.99 1.71
N PRO A 67 1.65 -1.61 2.90
CA PRO A 67 0.20 -1.53 3.13
C PRO A 67 -0.47 -0.43 2.30
N THR A 68 0.22 0.65 1.94
CA THR A 68 -0.34 1.68 1.04
C THR A 68 -0.55 1.15 -0.38
N ILE A 69 0.44 0.45 -0.94
CA ILE A 69 0.29 -0.23 -2.25
C ILE A 69 -0.92 -1.16 -2.23
N ASP A 70 -1.03 -1.98 -1.18
CA ASP A 70 -2.12 -2.94 -1.03
C ASP A 70 -3.48 -2.23 -0.92
N ALA A 71 -3.54 -1.12 -0.17
CA ALA A 71 -4.75 -0.31 -0.05
C ALA A 71 -5.16 0.34 -1.37
N ILE A 72 -4.21 0.87 -2.15
CA ILE A 72 -4.47 1.44 -3.48
C ILE A 72 -5.00 0.36 -4.42
N ASN A 73 -4.35 -0.81 -4.45
CA ASN A 73 -4.79 -1.91 -5.31
C ASN A 73 -6.18 -2.43 -4.93
N ASP A 74 -6.47 -2.54 -3.64
CA ASP A 74 -7.80 -3.01 -3.20
C ASP A 74 -8.90 -1.97 -3.39
N SER A 75 -8.58 -0.67 -3.23
CA SER A 75 -9.58 0.40 -3.28
C SER A 75 -9.79 1.00 -4.67
N LEU A 76 -8.73 1.09 -5.48
CA LEU A 76 -8.74 1.78 -6.78
C LEU A 76 -8.57 0.83 -7.96
N ALA A 77 -7.77 -0.24 -7.83
CA ALA A 77 -7.51 -1.16 -8.94
C ALA A 77 -8.56 -2.28 -9.05
N LYS A 78 -9.09 -2.78 -7.93
CA LYS A 78 -10.20 -3.72 -7.94
C LYS A 78 -11.53 -2.99 -8.14
N LYS A 79 -12.29 -3.42 -9.15
CA LYS A 79 -13.71 -3.04 -9.24
C LYS A 79 -14.46 -3.67 -8.06
N PRO A 80 -15.28 -2.92 -7.32
CA PRO A 80 -16.14 -3.53 -6.31
C PRO A 80 -17.17 -4.39 -7.03
N THR A 81 -16.97 -5.71 -7.00
CA THR A 81 -18.02 -6.67 -7.35
C THR A 81 -18.87 -6.87 -6.12
N VAL A 82 -20.18 -6.74 -6.28
CA VAL A 82 -21.17 -6.85 -5.19
C VAL A 82 -21.30 -8.29 -4.65
N PHE A 83 -20.45 -9.22 -5.10
CA PHE A 83 -20.65 -10.67 -5.02
C PHE A 83 -19.38 -11.48 -4.73
N ASP A 84 -18.34 -10.89 -4.13
CA ASP A 84 -17.19 -11.68 -3.68
C ASP A 84 -17.41 -12.05 -2.20
N ASP A 85 -18.15 -13.15 -1.98
CA ASP A 85 -18.35 -13.87 -0.71
C ASP A 85 -17.15 -14.76 -0.35
#